data_AF-A0A9D9HQQ6-F1
#
_entry.id   AF-A0A9D9HQQ6-F1
#
_cell.length_a   1.000
_cell.length_b   1.000
_cell.length_c   1.000
_cell.angle_alpha   90.00
_cell.angle_beta   90.00
_cell.angle_gamma   90.00
#
_symmetry.space_group_name_H-M   'P 1'
#
loop_
_entity.id
_entity.type
_entity.pdbx_description
1 polymer ?
#
loop_
_entity_poly.entity_id
_entity_poly.type
_entity_poly.pdbx_seq_one_letter_code
_entity_poly.pdbx_strand_id
1 'polypeptide(L)'
;MIYLPVEISLPFLWENEVFKKSDWNSINLFVGPNGSGKTIIAGELFKILQKEGYKPDFLLAERLITETDSSPDGKKHRDVFRLLKADSLLKEKVETVISAMFKKSIYLDEKNGHLIPMVKDIIRNSEYNLRKGECHGLKEIITLLTTIYDSSSKSIILDEPELHLHPQFQFFLINEIRKLAGNPLKEPGKKLFFIITHSPYFIDLRSPEDFRGIVLCHTGGIPTYCESPDLDDFRVMKRFLPRFNTHHKQFFFSDNPVFVEGYTDQQVFTILIDSLSLSFDYPGSCIIDVGGKDELGVFYTICRMLGTGARIITDLDSLFKGKLRDVLCADSRPRLWLNKEGKELYPEILLGRKKITLDSLIQQLEGLLIQIGRAVSKINSRNHEVQDFVQRIGFFYSSRGKVEDLDTFKTVLSQGLELLGDKLVNLLPEKSRKLVPLCIRLKSLILRAGEEARVYILPRGCIEHYYTQTRVEYMPISGKDKLFHQERDYLISQSPKTLREEYPELIGIIQKALD
;
A
#
# COMPACT_ATOMS: atom_id res chain seq x y z
N MET A 1 -12.69 -16.70 15.38
CA MET A 1 -11.66 -16.14 16.28
C MET A 1 -11.23 -17.20 17.27
N ILE A 2 -9.93 -17.29 17.52
CA ILE A 2 -9.28 -18.25 18.41
C ILE A 2 -8.54 -17.44 19.46
N TYR A 3 -8.89 -17.64 20.72
CA TYR A 3 -8.23 -16.97 21.85
C TYR A 3 -6.98 -17.76 22.24
N LEU A 4 -5.82 -17.13 22.10
CA LEU A 4 -4.50 -17.65 22.44
C LEU A 4 -3.64 -16.45 22.87
N PRO A 5 -3.46 -16.20 24.19
CA PRO A 5 -2.68 -15.08 24.67
C PRO A 5 -1.19 -15.29 24.35
N VAL A 6 -0.66 -14.44 23.47
CA VAL A 6 0.75 -14.43 23.07
C VAL A 6 1.40 -13.17 23.59
N GLU A 7 2.51 -13.34 24.30
CA GLU A 7 3.39 -12.27 24.77
C GLU A 7 4.82 -12.61 24.37
N ILE A 8 5.43 -11.77 23.52
CA ILE A 8 6.77 -11.97 22.97
C ILE A 8 7.59 -10.71 23.23
N SER A 9 8.75 -10.86 23.88
CA SER A 9 9.71 -9.78 24.10
C SER A 9 11.01 -10.13 23.38
N LEU A 10 11.44 -9.25 22.48
CA LEU A 10 12.68 -9.39 21.70
C LEU A 10 13.53 -8.11 21.87
N PRO A 11 14.29 -7.98 22.97
CA PRO A 11 14.97 -6.72 23.29
C PRO A 11 16.01 -6.24 22.27
N PHE A 12 16.59 -7.16 21.50
CA PHE A 12 17.54 -6.81 20.45
C PHE A 12 16.86 -6.26 19.18
N LEU A 13 15.53 -6.40 19.05
CA LEU A 13 14.76 -5.83 17.94
C LEU A 13 13.92 -4.62 18.36
N TRP A 14 13.33 -4.65 19.56
CA TRP A 14 12.35 -3.66 20.03
C TRP A 14 12.64 -3.13 21.44
N GLU A 15 13.90 -3.21 21.90
CA GLU A 15 14.36 -2.71 23.20
C GLU A 15 13.56 -3.24 24.41
N ASN A 16 12.71 -2.40 25.03
CA ASN A 16 11.92 -2.77 26.20
C ASN A 16 10.46 -3.09 25.86
N GLU A 17 10.11 -3.06 24.58
CA GLU A 17 8.74 -3.23 24.15
C GLU A 17 8.37 -4.70 23.98
N VAL A 18 7.07 -4.99 24.10
CA VAL A 18 6.55 -6.35 24.13
C VAL A 18 5.37 -6.48 23.18
N PHE A 19 5.47 -7.41 22.23
CA PHE A 19 4.37 -7.76 21.35
C PHE A 19 3.34 -8.59 22.12
N LYS A 20 2.10 -8.10 22.17
CA LYS A 20 0.98 -8.78 22.82
C LYS A 20 -0.15 -8.94 21.82
N LYS A 21 -0.69 -10.15 21.65
CA LYS A 21 -1.90 -10.42 20.87
C LYS A 21 -2.59 -11.67 21.40
N SER A 22 -3.89 -11.57 21.66
CA SER A 22 -4.67 -12.70 22.20
C SER A 22 -5.69 -13.27 21.22
N ASP A 23 -6.19 -12.43 20.32
CA ASP A 23 -7.26 -12.80 19.40
C ASP A 23 -6.68 -13.07 18.00
N TRP A 24 -6.72 -14.34 17.59
CA TRP A 24 -6.16 -14.80 16.32
C TRP A 24 -7.26 -15.23 15.35
N ASN A 25 -7.01 -15.01 14.07
CA ASN A 25 -7.84 -15.56 13.00
C ASN A 25 -7.40 -17.02 12.72
N SER A 26 -8.14 -17.75 11.90
CA SER A 26 -7.72 -19.11 11.50
C SER A 26 -6.52 -19.11 10.56
N ILE A 27 -6.29 -18.02 9.86
CA ILE A 27 -5.10 -17.75 9.04
C ILE A 27 -4.54 -16.41 9.47
N ASN A 28 -3.26 -16.41 9.83
CA ASN A 28 -2.56 -15.21 10.28
C ASN A 28 -1.31 -15.01 9.42
N LEU A 29 -1.14 -13.80 8.88
CA LEU A 29 -0.07 -13.45 7.96
C LEU A 29 0.90 -12.50 8.67
N PHE A 30 2.18 -12.87 8.72
CA PHE A 30 3.28 -12.01 9.13
C PHE A 30 3.92 -11.42 7.88
N VAL A 31 3.77 -10.12 7.70
CA VAL A 31 4.22 -9.36 6.52
C VAL A 31 5.03 -8.15 6.97
N GLY A 32 5.91 -7.66 6.12
CA GLY A 32 6.78 -6.52 6.42
C GLY A 32 8.11 -6.60 5.68
N PRO A 33 8.92 -5.54 5.69
CA PRO A 33 10.19 -5.48 4.97
C PRO A 33 11.19 -6.56 5.40
N ASN A 34 12.22 -6.74 4.58
CA ASN A 34 13.32 -7.65 4.89
C ASN A 34 14.04 -7.21 6.17
N GLY A 35 14.40 -8.16 7.03
CA GLY A 35 15.09 -7.85 8.29
C GLY A 35 14.19 -7.45 9.46
N SER A 36 12.85 -7.40 9.31
CA SER A 36 11.93 -7.05 10.40
C SER A 36 11.72 -8.13 11.49
N GLY A 37 12.50 -9.22 11.47
CA GLY A 37 12.45 -10.25 12.51
C GLY A 37 11.29 -11.25 12.43
N LYS A 38 10.56 -11.33 11.31
CA LYS A 38 9.39 -12.21 11.13
C LYS A 38 9.63 -13.67 11.53
N THR A 39 10.70 -14.29 11.04
CA THR A 39 11.06 -15.68 11.38
C THR A 39 11.36 -15.88 12.86
N ILE A 40 11.95 -14.87 13.52
CA ILE A 40 12.25 -14.93 14.96
C ILE A 40 10.96 -14.93 15.78
N ILE A 41 10.02 -14.04 15.44
CA ILE A 41 8.69 -13.98 16.08
C ILE A 41 7.98 -15.32 15.93
N ALA A 42 8.03 -15.92 14.74
CA ALA A 42 7.44 -17.21 14.48
C ALA A 42 8.08 -18.36 15.28
N GLY A 43 9.40 -18.30 15.51
CA GLY A 43 10.12 -19.24 16.38
C GLY A 43 9.67 -19.16 17.84
N GLU A 44 9.42 -17.96 18.38
CA GLU A 44 8.85 -17.81 19.73
C GLU A 44 7.39 -18.27 19.79
N LEU A 45 6.61 -17.94 18.76
CA LEU A 45 5.22 -18.39 18.62
C LEU A 45 5.12 -19.93 18.59
N PHE A 46 6.05 -20.61 17.91
CA PHE A 46 6.13 -22.07 17.91
C PHE A 46 6.23 -22.65 19.33
N LYS A 47 7.10 -22.07 20.17
CA LYS A 47 7.27 -22.52 21.58
C LYS A 47 5.99 -22.33 22.38
N ILE A 48 5.27 -21.23 22.16
CA ILE A 48 4.00 -20.95 22.84
C ILE A 48 2.92 -21.94 22.41
N LEU A 49 2.75 -22.17 21.10
CA LEU A 49 1.80 -23.14 20.56
C LEU A 49 2.04 -24.56 21.07
N GLN A 50 3.31 -24.94 21.25
CA GLN A 50 3.67 -26.25 21.80
C GLN A 50 3.23 -26.39 23.25
N LYS A 51 3.44 -25.35 24.08
CA LYS A 51 3.00 -25.32 25.49
C LYS A 51 1.47 -25.39 25.61
N GLU A 52 0.76 -24.69 24.73
CA GLU A 52 -0.71 -24.63 24.70
C GLU A 52 -1.36 -25.84 24.01
N GLY A 53 -0.59 -26.87 23.64
CA GLY A 53 -1.12 -28.14 23.13
C GLY A 53 -1.61 -28.10 21.68
N TYR A 54 -1.21 -27.09 20.90
CA TYR A 54 -1.57 -26.95 19.48
C TYR A 54 -0.71 -27.81 18.54
N LYS A 55 0.21 -28.63 19.08
CA LYS A 55 1.08 -29.54 18.29
C LYS A 55 1.57 -28.87 16.99
N PRO A 56 2.36 -27.79 17.10
CA PRO A 56 2.73 -27.01 15.93
C PRO A 56 3.71 -27.77 15.04
N ASP A 57 3.49 -27.68 13.73
CA ASP A 57 4.53 -27.91 12.73
C ASP A 57 5.08 -26.59 12.22
N PHE A 58 6.40 -26.53 12.02
CA PHE A 58 7.07 -25.35 11.51
C PHE A 58 7.91 -25.70 10.29
N LEU A 59 7.55 -25.15 9.13
CA LEU A 59 8.29 -25.31 7.89
C LEU A 59 9.12 -24.04 7.61
N LEU A 60 10.44 -24.15 7.74
CA LEU A 60 11.41 -23.04 7.54
C LEU A 60 11.72 -22.81 6.05
N ALA A 61 12.13 -21.59 5.70
CA ALA A 61 12.43 -21.17 4.32
C ALA A 61 13.57 -21.99 3.67
N GLU A 62 14.62 -22.32 4.41
CA GLU A 62 15.85 -22.98 3.90
C GLU A 62 15.71 -24.50 3.65
N ARG A 63 14.49 -25.04 3.71
CA ARG A 63 14.19 -26.48 3.63
C ARG A 63 14.78 -27.21 2.42
N LEU A 64 14.92 -26.55 1.27
CA LEU A 64 15.41 -27.17 0.02
C LEU A 64 16.93 -27.12 -0.18
N ILE A 65 17.68 -26.37 0.63
CA ILE A 65 19.11 -26.09 0.38
C ILE A 65 20.01 -27.27 0.83
N THR A 66 19.50 -28.17 1.68
CA THR A 66 20.32 -29.18 2.36
C THR A 66 20.03 -30.61 1.88
N GLU A 67 20.27 -30.91 0.60
CA GLU A 67 20.35 -32.30 0.13
C GLU A 67 21.67 -33.00 0.54
N THR A 68 22.66 -32.28 1.09
CA THR A 68 24.02 -32.81 1.32
C THR A 68 24.48 -33.01 2.76
N ASP A 69 23.80 -32.53 3.81
CA ASP A 69 24.34 -32.62 5.17
C ASP A 69 23.43 -33.30 6.19
N SER A 70 24.10 -34.00 7.11
CA SER A 70 23.55 -34.67 8.29
C SER A 70 23.17 -33.64 9.38
N SER A 71 22.44 -32.60 9.01
CA SER A 71 21.94 -31.56 9.90
C SER A 71 20.47 -31.83 10.31
N PRO A 72 19.95 -31.14 11.35
CA PRO A 72 18.56 -31.30 11.82
C PRO A 72 17.47 -31.05 10.76
N ASP A 73 17.76 -30.27 9.71
CA ASP A 73 16.76 -29.87 8.70
C ASP A 73 16.67 -30.81 7.48
N GLY A 74 17.74 -31.55 7.16
CA GLY A 74 17.69 -32.67 6.19
C GLY A 74 16.81 -33.85 6.65
N LYS A 75 16.38 -33.86 7.92
CA LYS A 75 15.39 -34.83 8.45
C LYS A 75 13.98 -34.59 7.88
N LYS A 76 13.53 -33.34 7.70
CA LYS A 76 12.12 -33.06 7.36
C LYS A 76 11.71 -33.53 5.96
N HIS A 77 12.58 -33.44 4.95
CA HIS A 77 12.28 -34.02 3.63
C HIS A 77 12.23 -35.57 3.67
N ARG A 78 13.09 -36.20 4.50
CA ARG A 78 13.00 -37.64 4.75
C ARG A 78 11.74 -37.99 5.55
N ASP A 79 11.26 -37.09 6.39
CA ASP A 79 10.04 -37.27 7.18
C ASP A 79 8.78 -37.11 6.33
N VAL A 80 8.73 -36.17 5.37
CA VAL A 80 7.63 -36.06 4.38
C VAL A 80 7.49 -37.34 3.56
N PHE A 81 8.61 -37.90 3.09
CA PHE A 81 8.61 -39.20 2.40
C PHE A 81 8.08 -40.32 3.30
N ARG A 82 8.52 -40.38 4.57
CA ARG A 82 8.03 -41.37 5.53
C ARG A 82 6.54 -41.22 5.81
N LEU A 83 6.05 -39.97 5.93
CA LEU A 83 4.64 -39.67 6.15
C LEU A 83 3.79 -40.14 4.96
N LEU A 84 4.18 -39.80 3.72
CA LEU A 84 3.48 -40.25 2.52
C LEU A 84 3.53 -41.77 2.31
N LYS A 85 4.56 -42.44 2.84
CA LYS A 85 4.66 -43.90 2.81
C LYS A 85 3.81 -44.57 3.89
N ALA A 86 3.70 -43.94 5.06
CA ALA A 86 2.93 -44.46 6.19
C ALA A 86 1.43 -44.22 6.05
N ASP A 87 1.02 -43.13 5.40
CA ASP A 87 -0.37 -42.73 5.22
C ASP A 87 -0.77 -42.71 3.73
N SER A 88 -1.44 -43.79 3.30
CA SER A 88 -1.93 -43.94 1.93
C SER A 88 -3.02 -42.94 1.57
N LEU A 89 -3.84 -42.51 2.53
CA LEU A 89 -4.91 -41.52 2.30
C LEU A 89 -4.31 -40.13 2.08
N LEU A 90 -3.29 -39.77 2.86
CA LEU A 90 -2.52 -38.55 2.67
C LEU A 90 -1.86 -38.53 1.29
N LYS A 91 -1.24 -39.64 0.88
CA LYS A 91 -0.64 -39.79 -0.45
C LYS A 91 -1.68 -39.58 -1.56
N GLU A 92 -2.81 -40.28 -1.51
CA GLU A 92 -3.89 -40.14 -2.51
C GLU A 92 -4.42 -38.70 -2.57
N LYS A 93 -4.54 -38.04 -1.41
CA LYS A 93 -4.97 -36.64 -1.33
C LYS A 93 -3.98 -35.70 -2.02
N VAL A 94 -2.69 -35.84 -1.73
CA VAL A 94 -1.63 -35.04 -2.34
C VAL A 94 -1.58 -35.26 -3.85
N GLU A 95 -1.66 -36.52 -4.32
CA GLU A 95 -1.70 -36.86 -5.74
C GLU A 95 -2.91 -36.26 -6.47
N THR A 96 -4.09 -36.33 -5.85
CA THR A 96 -5.32 -35.74 -6.40
C THR A 96 -5.20 -34.22 -6.57
N VAL A 97 -4.68 -33.56 -5.55
CA VAL A 97 -4.53 -32.11 -5.49
C VAL A 97 -3.50 -31.62 -6.52
N ILE A 98 -2.34 -32.29 -6.60
CA ILE A 98 -1.31 -32.00 -7.61
C ILE A 98 -1.82 -32.31 -9.02
N SER A 99 -2.54 -33.41 -9.21
CA SER A 99 -3.14 -33.75 -10.51
C SER A 99 -4.10 -32.67 -11.00
N ALA A 100 -4.97 -32.18 -10.12
CA ALA A 100 -5.89 -31.08 -10.41
C ALA A 100 -5.14 -29.77 -10.73
N MET A 101 -4.09 -29.48 -9.98
CA MET A 101 -3.26 -28.27 -10.11
C MET A 101 -2.52 -28.21 -11.46
N PHE A 102 -1.94 -29.34 -11.90
CA PHE A 102 -1.20 -29.43 -13.17
C PHE A 102 -2.08 -29.84 -14.36
N LYS A 103 -3.36 -30.16 -14.14
CA LYS A 103 -4.29 -30.73 -15.14
C LYS A 103 -3.71 -31.97 -15.83
N LYS A 104 -3.02 -32.81 -15.06
CA LYS A 104 -2.34 -34.04 -15.49
C LYS A 104 -2.62 -35.14 -14.48
N SER A 105 -2.57 -36.41 -14.89
CA SER A 105 -2.64 -37.52 -13.94
C SER A 105 -1.25 -37.74 -13.33
N ILE A 106 -1.02 -37.20 -12.14
CA ILE A 106 0.26 -37.26 -11.43
C ILE A 106 0.13 -38.22 -10.26
N TYR A 107 1.07 -39.17 -10.17
CA TYR A 107 1.18 -40.09 -9.04
C TYR A 107 2.63 -40.12 -8.54
N LEU A 108 2.83 -40.47 -7.27
CA LEU A 108 4.15 -40.55 -6.66
C LEU A 108 4.62 -42.00 -6.63
N ASP A 109 5.65 -42.31 -7.42
CA ASP A 109 6.23 -43.64 -7.53
C ASP A 109 7.50 -43.78 -6.69
N GLU A 110 7.74 -44.94 -6.09
CA GLU A 110 8.95 -45.19 -5.30
C GLU A 110 10.06 -45.73 -6.20
N LYS A 111 11.12 -44.94 -6.41
CA LYS A 111 12.33 -45.40 -7.12
C LYS A 111 13.57 -45.07 -6.32
N ASN A 112 14.40 -46.07 -6.06
CA ASN A 112 15.67 -45.95 -5.32
C ASN A 112 15.51 -45.28 -3.93
N GLY A 113 14.41 -45.52 -3.23
CA GLY A 113 14.15 -44.92 -1.90
C GLY A 113 13.72 -43.45 -1.92
N HIS A 114 13.39 -42.91 -3.10
CA HIS A 114 12.83 -41.57 -3.27
C HIS A 114 11.45 -41.64 -3.94
N LEU A 115 10.52 -40.76 -3.54
CA LEU A 115 9.26 -40.59 -4.27
C LEU A 115 9.52 -39.68 -5.48
N ILE A 116 9.28 -40.23 -6.66
CA ILE A 116 9.42 -39.52 -7.92
C ILE A 116 8.01 -39.26 -8.47
N PRO A 117 7.64 -38.00 -8.72
CA PRO A 117 6.37 -37.69 -9.35
C PRO A 117 6.39 -38.11 -10.82
N MET A 118 5.49 -39.04 -11.16
CA MET A 118 5.31 -39.60 -12.49
C MET A 118 4.03 -39.04 -13.11
N VAL A 119 4.08 -38.71 -14.40
CA VAL A 119 2.89 -38.33 -15.17
C VAL A 119 2.42 -39.49 -16.00
N LYS A 120 1.13 -39.79 -15.91
CA LYS A 120 0.44 -40.70 -16.80
C LYS A 120 -0.28 -39.92 -17.90
N ASP A 121 0.21 -40.02 -19.13
CA ASP A 121 -0.48 -39.47 -20.30
C ASP A 121 -1.47 -40.51 -20.85
N ILE A 122 -2.75 -40.31 -20.54
CA ILE A 122 -3.83 -41.21 -20.96
C ILE A 122 -3.97 -41.22 -22.50
N ILE A 123 -3.66 -40.11 -23.18
CA ILE A 123 -3.83 -39.96 -24.63
C ILE A 123 -2.72 -40.69 -25.38
N ARG A 124 -1.48 -40.64 -24.85
CA ARG A 124 -0.30 -41.25 -25.49
C ARG A 124 0.08 -42.62 -24.93
N ASN A 125 -0.67 -43.12 -23.94
CA ASN A 125 -0.37 -44.34 -23.17
C ASN A 125 1.12 -44.43 -22.78
N SER A 126 1.67 -43.31 -22.31
CA SER A 126 3.08 -43.22 -21.93
C SER A 126 3.22 -42.61 -20.55
N GLU A 127 4.23 -43.07 -19.83
CA GLU A 127 4.56 -42.58 -18.50
C GLU A 127 5.95 -41.94 -18.55
N TYR A 128 6.04 -40.71 -18.05
CA TYR A 128 7.31 -39.99 -18.01
C TYR A 128 7.48 -39.29 -16.67
N ASN A 129 8.73 -39.21 -16.23
CA ASN A 129 9.12 -38.43 -15.06
C ASN A 129 9.00 -36.94 -15.39
N LEU A 130 8.44 -36.13 -14.49
CA LEU A 130 8.49 -34.68 -14.65
C LEU A 130 9.97 -34.23 -14.66
N ARG A 131 10.42 -33.59 -15.75
CA ARG A 131 11.87 -33.34 -16.02
C ARG A 131 12.58 -32.59 -14.88
N LYS A 132 13.89 -32.87 -14.72
CA LYS A 132 14.82 -32.32 -13.70
C LYS A 132 14.81 -30.79 -13.49
N GLY A 133 14.37 -29.98 -14.46
CA GLY A 133 14.31 -28.51 -14.35
C GLY A 133 13.05 -27.96 -13.64
N GLU A 134 11.94 -28.71 -13.60
CA GLU A 134 10.68 -28.33 -12.91
C GLU A 134 10.64 -28.88 -11.47
N CYS A 135 11.75 -29.50 -11.01
CA CYS A 135 11.76 -30.38 -9.85
C CYS A 135 11.67 -29.62 -8.51
N HIS A 136 12.23 -28.41 -8.42
CA HIS A 136 12.25 -27.67 -7.14
C HIS A 136 10.84 -27.19 -6.74
N GLY A 137 10.12 -26.51 -7.63
CA GLY A 137 8.75 -26.06 -7.33
C GLY A 137 7.77 -27.21 -7.09
N LEU A 138 7.96 -28.35 -7.76
CA LEU A 138 7.13 -29.54 -7.53
C LEU A 138 7.46 -30.26 -6.21
N LYS A 139 8.75 -30.42 -5.88
CA LYS A 139 9.17 -30.95 -4.57
C LYS A 139 8.65 -30.06 -3.45
N GLU A 140 8.71 -28.75 -3.66
CA GLU A 140 8.24 -27.75 -2.72
C GLU A 140 6.73 -27.85 -2.49
N ILE A 141 5.93 -27.88 -3.56
CA ILE A 141 4.47 -28.01 -3.42
C ILE A 141 4.08 -29.35 -2.79
N ILE A 142 4.75 -30.47 -3.11
CA ILE A 142 4.50 -31.76 -2.45
C ILE A 142 4.77 -31.65 -0.94
N THR A 143 5.88 -31.02 -0.57
CA THR A 143 6.28 -30.82 0.83
C THR A 143 5.25 -29.97 1.59
N LEU A 144 4.85 -28.84 1.00
CA LEU A 144 3.83 -27.95 1.55
C LEU A 144 2.48 -28.65 1.67
N LEU A 145 2.02 -29.34 0.62
CA LEU A 145 0.76 -30.07 0.63
C LEU A 145 0.76 -31.18 1.68
N THR A 146 1.82 -31.96 1.77
CA THR A 146 1.95 -33.02 2.79
C THR A 146 1.84 -32.44 4.19
N THR A 147 2.54 -31.32 4.45
CA THR A 147 2.52 -30.64 5.75
C THR A 147 1.13 -30.11 6.09
N ILE A 148 0.46 -29.43 5.14
CA ILE A 148 -0.88 -28.89 5.41
C ILE A 148 -1.93 -29.98 5.57
N TYR A 149 -1.77 -31.15 4.94
CA TYR A 149 -2.72 -32.24 5.02
C TYR A 149 -2.46 -33.24 6.16
N ASP A 150 -1.27 -33.24 6.77
CA ASP A 150 -0.95 -34.17 7.86
C ASP A 150 -1.91 -34.03 9.05
N SER A 151 -2.61 -35.10 9.42
CA SER A 151 -3.61 -35.05 10.50
C SER A 151 -3.00 -34.91 11.91
N SER A 152 -1.68 -35.09 12.06
CA SER A 152 -1.02 -35.08 13.36
C SER A 152 -0.90 -33.69 14.00
N SER A 153 -0.84 -32.65 13.15
CA SER A 153 -0.56 -31.27 13.54
C SER A 153 -1.82 -30.40 13.56
N LYS A 154 -2.04 -29.69 14.67
CA LYS A 154 -3.22 -28.82 14.88
C LYS A 154 -2.95 -27.36 14.51
N SER A 155 -1.69 -26.93 14.48
CA SER A 155 -1.27 -25.62 13.97
C SER A 155 -0.07 -25.74 13.06
N ILE A 156 0.03 -24.84 12.09
CA ILE A 156 1.09 -24.86 11.08
C ILE A 156 1.68 -23.45 10.96
N ILE A 157 3.00 -23.37 11.02
CA ILE A 157 3.78 -22.19 10.71
C ILE A 157 4.51 -22.44 9.38
N LEU A 158 4.28 -21.58 8.38
CA LEU A 158 4.96 -21.63 7.08
C LEU A 158 5.84 -20.39 6.93
N ASP A 159 7.15 -20.60 6.75
CA ASP A 159 8.10 -19.53 6.46
C ASP A 159 8.43 -19.49 4.97
N GLU A 160 8.12 -18.37 4.33
CA GLU A 160 8.27 -18.12 2.89
C GLU A 160 7.81 -19.31 2.02
N PRO A 161 6.52 -19.70 2.10
CA PRO A 161 5.98 -20.78 1.28
C PRO A 161 6.03 -20.47 -0.23
N GLU A 162 6.20 -19.21 -0.62
CA GLU A 162 6.37 -18.76 -2.00
C GLU A 162 7.70 -19.14 -2.66
N LEU A 163 8.74 -19.48 -1.88
CA LEU A 163 10.05 -19.78 -2.44
C LEU A 163 9.95 -20.94 -3.44
N HIS A 164 10.49 -20.74 -4.63
CA HIS A 164 10.44 -21.70 -5.75
C HIS A 164 9.04 -22.04 -6.28
N LEU A 165 7.97 -21.37 -5.83
CA LEU A 165 6.61 -21.55 -6.34
C LEU A 165 6.24 -20.49 -7.38
N HIS A 166 5.72 -20.94 -8.52
CA HIS A 166 5.08 -20.05 -9.50
C HIS A 166 3.85 -19.34 -8.88
N PRO A 167 3.52 -18.08 -9.21
CA PRO A 167 2.38 -17.35 -8.63
C PRO A 167 1.04 -18.10 -8.66
N GLN A 168 0.77 -18.83 -9.75
CA GLN A 168 -0.43 -19.67 -9.87
C GLN A 168 -0.52 -20.72 -8.76
N PHE A 169 0.63 -21.27 -8.34
CA PHE A 169 0.73 -22.31 -7.32
C PHE A 169 0.60 -21.73 -5.91
N GLN A 170 1.07 -20.51 -5.69
CA GLN A 170 0.85 -19.77 -4.46
C GLN A 170 -0.65 -19.52 -4.23
N PHE A 171 -1.36 -19.08 -5.27
CA PHE A 171 -2.82 -18.90 -5.22
C PHE A 171 -3.56 -20.21 -4.95
N PHE A 172 -3.12 -21.31 -5.56
CA PHE A 172 -3.69 -22.62 -5.29
C PHE A 172 -3.46 -23.04 -3.82
N LEU A 173 -2.25 -22.86 -3.31
CA LEU A 173 -1.90 -23.24 -1.93
C LEU A 173 -2.71 -22.46 -0.89
N ILE A 174 -2.85 -21.12 -1.03
CA ILE A 174 -3.64 -20.34 -0.07
C ILE A 174 -5.13 -20.74 -0.08
N ASN A 175 -5.65 -21.19 -1.22
CA ASN A 175 -7.01 -21.76 -1.30
C ASN A 175 -7.12 -23.08 -0.54
N GLU A 176 -6.13 -23.98 -0.66
CA GLU A 176 -6.10 -25.22 0.12
C GLU A 176 -5.98 -24.94 1.63
N ILE A 177 -5.11 -24.01 2.02
CA ILE A 177 -4.98 -23.55 3.41
C ILE A 177 -6.34 -23.05 3.94
N ARG A 178 -7.07 -22.24 3.17
CA ARG A 178 -8.41 -21.75 3.56
C ARG A 178 -9.43 -22.86 3.78
N LYS A 179 -9.37 -23.96 3.02
CA LYS A 179 -10.26 -25.12 3.25
C LYS A 179 -9.97 -25.80 4.58
N LEU A 180 -8.72 -25.83 5.00
CA LEU A 180 -8.25 -26.48 6.22
C LEU A 180 -8.25 -25.54 7.44
N ALA A 181 -8.29 -24.23 7.21
CA ALA A 181 -8.29 -23.24 8.27
C ALA A 181 -9.58 -23.30 9.11
N GLY A 182 -9.42 -23.24 10.44
CA GLY A 182 -10.50 -23.18 11.42
C GLY A 182 -9.96 -23.28 12.85
N ASN A 183 -10.83 -23.50 13.84
CA ASN A 183 -10.37 -23.70 15.22
C ASN A 183 -10.09 -25.18 15.49
N PRO A 184 -8.82 -25.63 15.58
CA PRO A 184 -8.48 -27.04 15.76
C PRO A 184 -8.97 -27.64 17.08
N LEU A 185 -9.30 -26.82 18.08
CA LEU A 185 -9.81 -27.27 19.38
C LEU A 185 -11.33 -27.47 19.39
N LYS A 186 -12.06 -26.84 18.46
CA LYS A 186 -13.52 -26.92 18.35
C LYS A 186 -13.99 -27.71 17.13
N GLU A 187 -13.20 -27.71 16.07
CA GLU A 187 -13.53 -28.28 14.76
C GLU A 187 -12.47 -29.34 14.39
N PRO A 188 -12.77 -30.63 14.58
CA PRO A 188 -11.85 -31.71 14.22
C PRO A 188 -11.43 -31.64 12.75
N GLY A 189 -10.13 -31.80 12.48
CA GLY A 189 -9.56 -31.74 11.12
C GLY A 189 -9.28 -30.32 10.60
N LYS A 190 -9.69 -29.27 11.32
CA LYS A 190 -9.26 -27.90 11.04
C LYS A 190 -7.93 -27.59 11.70
N LYS A 191 -7.24 -26.58 11.17
CA LYS A 191 -5.92 -26.15 11.62
C LYS A 191 -5.83 -24.64 11.76
N LEU A 192 -4.96 -24.20 12.68
CA LEU A 192 -4.56 -22.81 12.84
C LEU A 192 -3.29 -22.53 12.03
N PHE A 193 -3.33 -21.53 11.15
CA PHE A 193 -2.21 -21.20 10.26
C PHE A 193 -1.54 -19.87 10.65
N PHE A 194 -0.21 -19.88 10.60
CA PHE A 194 0.64 -18.70 10.64
C PHE A 194 1.57 -18.75 9.43
N ILE A 195 1.56 -17.70 8.62
CA ILE A 195 2.29 -17.67 7.36
C ILE A 195 3.16 -16.42 7.35
N ILE A 196 4.46 -16.61 7.20
CA ILE A 196 5.42 -15.53 6.98
C ILE A 196 5.62 -15.46 5.48
N THR A 197 5.37 -14.31 4.88
CA THR A 197 5.42 -14.18 3.43
C THR A 197 5.84 -12.77 3.02
N HIS A 198 6.60 -12.72 1.94
CA HIS A 198 6.96 -11.56 1.13
C HIS A 198 6.16 -11.51 -0.18
N SER A 199 5.25 -12.46 -0.39
CA SER A 199 4.47 -12.53 -1.62
C SER A 199 3.07 -11.90 -1.48
N PRO A 200 2.71 -10.93 -2.34
CA PRO A 200 1.35 -10.37 -2.36
C PRO A 200 0.29 -11.40 -2.76
N TYR A 201 0.66 -12.56 -3.33
CA TYR A 201 -0.27 -13.61 -3.71
C TYR A 201 -0.78 -14.44 -2.52
N PHE A 202 -0.05 -14.47 -1.40
CA PHE A 202 -0.51 -15.09 -0.15
C PHE A 202 -1.45 -14.18 0.66
N ILE A 203 -1.42 -12.87 0.39
CA ILE A 203 -2.33 -11.89 0.99
C ILE A 203 -3.68 -11.97 0.28
N ASP A 204 -4.47 -12.97 0.65
CA ASP A 204 -5.82 -13.20 0.13
C ASP A 204 -6.86 -12.65 1.10
N LEU A 205 -7.22 -11.36 0.99
CA LEU A 205 -8.24 -10.72 1.84
C LEU A 205 -9.60 -10.78 1.14
N ARG A 206 -10.54 -11.56 1.69
CA ARG A 206 -11.88 -11.78 1.12
C ARG A 206 -12.97 -11.04 1.88
N SER A 207 -12.70 -10.72 3.13
CA SER A 207 -13.61 -10.09 4.07
C SER A 207 -12.84 -9.10 4.95
N PRO A 208 -13.49 -8.04 5.47
CA PRO A 208 -12.80 -7.12 6.37
C PRO A 208 -12.26 -7.79 7.65
N GLU A 209 -12.84 -8.91 8.05
CA GLU A 209 -12.38 -9.73 9.17
C GLU A 209 -10.99 -10.35 8.93
N ASP A 210 -10.61 -10.59 7.66
CA ASP A 210 -9.30 -11.14 7.33
C ASP A 210 -8.16 -10.20 7.77
N PHE A 211 -8.40 -8.88 7.85
CA PHE A 211 -7.40 -7.90 8.32
C PHE A 211 -6.94 -8.15 9.77
N ARG A 212 -7.76 -8.79 10.61
CA ARG A 212 -7.37 -9.14 12.00
C ARG A 212 -6.29 -10.23 12.06
N GLY A 213 -6.16 -10.99 10.98
CA GLY A 213 -5.11 -11.98 10.80
C GLY A 213 -3.78 -11.38 10.33
N ILE A 214 -3.73 -10.10 9.96
CA ILE A 214 -2.50 -9.47 9.48
C ILE A 214 -1.70 -8.94 10.67
N VAL A 215 -0.43 -9.32 10.73
CA VAL A 215 0.59 -8.80 11.64
C VAL A 215 1.69 -8.17 10.79
N LEU A 216 1.82 -6.85 10.90
CA LEU A 216 2.83 -6.06 10.20
C LEU A 216 4.07 -5.93 11.06
N CYS A 217 5.19 -6.44 10.58
CA CYS A 217 6.48 -6.41 11.26
C CYS A 217 7.33 -5.29 10.66
N HIS A 218 7.74 -4.33 11.47
CA HIS A 218 8.50 -3.15 11.03
C HIS A 218 10.00 -3.32 11.27
N THR A 219 10.82 -2.57 10.55
CA THR A 219 12.27 -2.55 10.81
C THR A 219 12.56 -1.80 12.11
N GLY A 220 13.08 -2.50 13.13
CA GLY A 220 13.47 -1.89 14.41
C GLY A 220 12.31 -1.43 15.31
N GLY A 221 11.07 -1.91 15.07
CA GLY A 221 9.90 -1.60 15.89
C GLY A 221 9.00 -2.81 16.13
N ILE A 222 8.13 -2.74 17.16
CA ILE A 222 7.18 -3.83 17.47
C ILE A 222 6.22 -4.04 16.30
N PRO A 223 5.85 -5.29 15.99
CA PRO A 223 4.78 -5.55 15.06
C PRO A 223 3.43 -4.91 15.46
N THR A 224 2.72 -4.39 14.47
CA THR A 224 1.38 -3.82 14.61
C THR A 224 0.33 -4.73 13.98
N TYR A 225 -0.92 -4.59 14.42
CA TYR A 225 -2.04 -5.37 13.89
C TYR A 225 -3.37 -4.68 14.20
N CYS A 226 -4.42 -5.10 13.50
CA CYS A 226 -5.78 -4.63 13.73
C CYS A 226 -6.51 -5.55 14.74
N GLU A 227 -6.83 -5.05 15.94
CA GLU A 227 -7.64 -5.78 16.94
C GLU A 227 -9.10 -5.90 16.50
N SER A 228 -9.74 -4.76 16.23
CA SER A 228 -11.08 -4.69 15.69
C SER A 228 -11.28 -3.42 14.87
N PRO A 229 -11.64 -3.54 13.58
CA PRO A 229 -12.09 -2.37 12.84
C PRO A 229 -13.40 -1.85 13.43
N ASP A 230 -13.57 -0.53 13.50
CA ASP A 230 -14.86 0.05 13.84
C ASP A 230 -15.88 -0.15 12.69
N LEU A 231 -17.14 0.25 12.91
CA LEU A 231 -18.20 0.07 11.91
C LEU A 231 -17.94 0.83 10.61
N ASP A 232 -17.28 1.99 10.67
CA ASP A 232 -17.01 2.82 9.51
C ASP A 232 -15.80 2.28 8.74
N ASP A 233 -14.75 1.86 9.44
CA ASP A 233 -13.61 1.13 8.89
C ASP A 233 -14.07 -0.14 8.17
N PHE A 234 -15.00 -0.89 8.77
CA PHE A 234 -15.59 -2.07 8.16
C PHE A 234 -16.27 -1.77 6.83
N ARG A 235 -17.07 -0.69 6.78
CA ARG A 235 -17.76 -0.25 5.55
C ARG A 235 -16.78 0.18 4.47
N VAL A 236 -15.75 0.92 4.86
CA VAL A 236 -14.67 1.37 3.97
C VAL A 236 -13.95 0.17 3.36
N MET A 237 -13.50 -0.78 4.18
CA MET A 237 -12.82 -1.99 3.71
C MET A 237 -13.71 -2.84 2.81
N LYS A 238 -14.98 -3.04 3.17
CA LYS A 238 -15.91 -3.85 2.36
C LYS A 238 -16.11 -3.27 0.96
N ARG A 239 -16.16 -1.94 0.83
CA ARG A 239 -16.28 -1.27 -0.47
C ARG A 239 -14.99 -1.38 -1.29
N PHE A 240 -13.85 -1.45 -0.61
CA PHE A 240 -12.53 -1.36 -1.21
C PHE A 240 -11.92 -2.72 -1.59
N LEU A 241 -12.16 -3.76 -0.80
CA LEU A 241 -11.62 -5.12 -1.03
C LEU A 241 -11.77 -5.62 -2.49
N PRO A 242 -12.90 -5.42 -3.19
CA PRO A 242 -13.02 -5.83 -4.60
C PRO A 242 -12.04 -5.14 -5.56
N ARG A 243 -11.53 -3.96 -5.21
CA ARG A 243 -10.57 -3.16 -5.99
C ARG A 243 -9.12 -3.38 -5.55
N PHE A 244 -8.89 -4.18 -4.51
CA PHE A 244 -7.59 -4.37 -3.92
C PHE A 244 -6.77 -5.41 -4.69
N ASN A 245 -5.96 -4.93 -5.65
CA ASN A 245 -5.17 -5.76 -6.55
C ASN A 245 -3.77 -6.11 -5.97
N THR A 246 -2.99 -6.87 -6.73
CA THR A 246 -1.62 -7.28 -6.35
C THR A 246 -0.64 -6.10 -6.25
N HIS A 247 -0.80 -5.06 -7.08
CA HIS A 247 0.04 -3.86 -7.04
C HIS A 247 -0.12 -3.14 -5.71
N HIS A 248 -1.37 -2.93 -5.28
CA HIS A 248 -1.68 -2.30 -4.01
C HIS A 248 -1.12 -3.07 -2.80
N LYS A 249 -1.07 -4.41 -2.85
CA LYS A 249 -0.56 -5.24 -1.75
C LYS A 249 0.93 -5.04 -1.45
N GLN A 250 1.67 -4.34 -2.32
CA GLN A 250 3.08 -4.02 -2.07
C GLN A 250 3.28 -3.21 -0.79
N PHE A 251 2.28 -2.43 -0.35
CA PHE A 251 2.40 -1.63 0.87
C PHE A 251 2.62 -2.49 2.12
N PHE A 252 2.19 -3.77 2.12
CA PHE A 252 2.42 -4.68 3.26
C PHE A 252 3.90 -5.03 3.48
N PHE A 253 4.75 -4.76 2.49
CA PHE A 253 6.18 -5.08 2.52
C PHE A 253 7.06 -3.83 2.63
N SER A 254 6.47 -2.66 2.88
CA SER A 254 7.17 -1.38 3.07
C SER A 254 6.75 -0.75 4.39
N ASP A 255 7.72 -0.26 5.16
CA ASP A 255 7.46 0.51 6.39
C ASP A 255 6.81 1.88 6.06
N ASN A 256 7.13 2.40 4.88
CA ASN A 256 6.91 3.79 4.47
C ASN A 256 6.34 3.86 3.05
N PRO A 257 5.14 3.28 2.78
CA PRO A 257 4.55 3.34 1.45
C PRO A 257 4.12 4.77 1.10
N VAL A 258 4.39 5.18 -0.14
CA VAL A 258 3.98 6.46 -0.72
C VAL A 258 2.86 6.19 -1.72
N PHE A 259 1.65 6.65 -1.43
CA PHE A 259 0.52 6.53 -2.33
C PHE A 259 0.39 7.77 -3.21
N VAL A 260 0.15 7.54 -4.50
CA VAL A 260 -0.08 8.59 -5.50
C VAL A 260 -1.43 8.38 -6.16
N GLU A 261 -2.01 9.45 -6.70
CA GLU A 261 -3.37 9.43 -7.23
C GLU A 261 -3.53 8.52 -8.45
N GLY A 262 -2.63 8.65 -9.44
CA GLY A 262 -2.68 7.87 -10.67
C GLY A 262 -1.35 7.33 -11.16
N TYR A 263 -1.43 6.48 -12.17
CA TYR A 263 -0.29 5.81 -12.80
C TYR A 263 0.74 6.79 -13.37
N THR A 264 0.30 7.89 -13.99
CA THR A 264 1.23 8.91 -14.52
C THR A 264 2.08 9.52 -13.42
N ASP A 265 1.48 9.74 -12.24
CA ASP A 265 2.18 10.31 -11.09
C ASP A 265 3.25 9.34 -10.60
N GLN A 266 2.87 8.07 -10.42
CA GLN A 266 3.79 7.00 -10.02
C GLN A 266 4.99 6.93 -10.96
N GLN A 267 4.76 6.93 -12.27
CA GLN A 267 5.82 6.82 -13.26
C GLN A 267 6.78 8.02 -13.22
N VAL A 268 6.26 9.24 -13.14
CA VAL A 268 7.10 10.45 -13.06
C VAL A 268 7.96 10.42 -11.80
N PHE A 269 7.37 10.15 -10.63
CA PHE A 269 8.13 10.09 -9.38
C PHE A 269 9.15 8.94 -9.36
N THR A 270 8.80 7.77 -9.91
CA THR A 270 9.73 6.63 -10.01
C THR A 270 10.95 7.00 -10.86
N ILE A 271 10.74 7.59 -12.03
CA ILE A 271 11.85 8.02 -12.92
C ILE A 271 12.70 9.08 -12.22
N LEU A 272 12.09 10.05 -11.52
CA LEU A 272 12.83 11.06 -10.78
C LEU A 272 13.70 10.43 -9.67
N ILE A 273 13.16 9.49 -8.89
CA ILE A 273 13.93 8.79 -7.84
C ILE A 273 15.10 8.02 -8.44
N ASP A 274 14.85 7.22 -9.47
CA ASP A 274 15.85 6.37 -10.12
C ASP A 274 16.98 7.21 -10.73
N SER A 275 16.61 8.25 -11.50
CA SER A 275 17.56 9.14 -12.17
C SER A 275 18.37 9.99 -11.18
N LEU A 276 17.81 10.35 -10.02
CA LEU A 276 18.47 11.22 -9.06
C LEU A 276 19.21 10.45 -7.95
N SER A 277 19.04 9.12 -7.90
CA SER A 277 19.55 8.24 -6.84
C SER A 277 19.19 8.77 -5.45
N LEU A 278 17.93 9.21 -5.27
CA LEU A 278 17.50 9.96 -4.09
C LEU A 278 17.54 9.17 -2.78
N SER A 279 17.79 7.86 -2.80
CA SER A 279 18.11 7.06 -1.61
C SER A 279 18.53 5.64 -1.98
N PHE A 280 19.46 5.06 -1.23
CA PHE A 280 19.86 3.64 -1.34
C PHE A 280 18.86 2.68 -0.66
N ASP A 281 17.95 3.19 0.18
CA ASP A 281 17.08 2.38 1.05
C ASP A 281 15.60 2.31 0.62
N TYR A 282 15.18 3.14 -0.35
CA TYR A 282 13.81 3.11 -0.90
C TYR A 282 13.82 2.63 -2.34
N PRO A 283 13.60 1.33 -2.61
CA PRO A 283 13.32 0.89 -3.96
C PRO A 283 12.04 1.59 -4.47
N GLY A 284 11.99 1.93 -5.76
CA GLY A 284 10.83 2.55 -6.42
C GLY A 284 9.50 1.77 -6.22
N SER A 285 9.57 0.52 -5.75
CA SER A 285 8.43 -0.27 -5.27
C SER A 285 7.70 0.32 -4.05
N CYS A 286 8.17 1.44 -3.50
CA CYS A 286 7.48 2.14 -2.41
C CYS A 286 6.42 3.13 -2.92
N ILE A 287 6.40 3.49 -4.21
CA ILE A 287 5.37 4.37 -4.78
C ILE A 287 4.26 3.54 -5.43
N ILE A 288 3.04 3.72 -4.94
CA ILE A 288 1.88 2.91 -5.31
C ILE A 288 0.77 3.85 -5.81
N ASP A 289 0.38 3.72 -7.08
CA ASP A 289 -0.83 4.33 -7.60
C ASP A 289 -2.08 3.64 -7.04
N VAL A 290 -3.11 4.43 -6.71
CA VAL A 290 -4.37 3.90 -6.16
C VAL A 290 -5.57 4.08 -7.11
N GLY A 291 -5.37 4.78 -8.22
CA GLY A 291 -6.37 4.97 -9.27
C GLY A 291 -7.42 6.06 -8.98
N GLY A 292 -7.21 6.92 -7.99
CA GLY A 292 -8.08 8.06 -7.70
C GLY A 292 -8.01 8.62 -6.27
N LYS A 293 -8.46 9.87 -6.11
CA LYS A 293 -8.43 10.57 -4.81
C LYS A 293 -9.30 9.99 -3.70
N ASP A 294 -10.40 9.31 -4.05
CA ASP A 294 -11.25 8.65 -3.05
C ASP A 294 -10.55 7.41 -2.47
N GLU A 295 -9.85 6.66 -3.33
CA GLU A 295 -9.04 5.52 -2.95
C GLU A 295 -7.87 5.91 -2.03
N LEU A 296 -7.23 7.07 -2.26
CA LEU A 296 -6.15 7.58 -1.40
C LEU A 296 -6.61 7.68 0.07
N GLY A 297 -7.80 8.22 0.31
CA GLY A 297 -8.37 8.31 1.67
C GLY A 297 -8.65 6.94 2.30
N VAL A 298 -8.98 5.93 1.49
CA VAL A 298 -9.19 4.56 1.96
C VAL A 298 -7.87 3.92 2.37
N PHE A 299 -6.83 4.01 1.54
CA PHE A 299 -5.51 3.50 1.87
C PHE A 299 -4.92 4.15 3.11
N TYR A 300 -5.09 5.46 3.25
CA TYR A 300 -4.69 6.17 4.46
C TYR A 300 -5.35 5.57 5.71
N THR A 301 -6.66 5.31 5.63
CA THR A 301 -7.41 4.74 6.76
C THR A 301 -6.91 3.34 7.09
N ILE A 302 -6.76 2.47 6.07
CA ILE A 302 -6.26 1.10 6.23
C ILE A 302 -4.86 1.10 6.84
N CYS A 303 -3.94 1.93 6.34
CA CYS A 303 -2.57 1.99 6.85
C CYS A 303 -2.53 2.50 8.29
N ARG A 304 -3.33 3.52 8.63
CA ARG A 304 -3.45 4.01 10.02
C ARG A 304 -3.94 2.91 10.97
N MET A 305 -4.96 2.15 10.56
CA MET A 305 -5.48 1.03 11.37
C MET A 305 -4.44 -0.08 11.57
N LEU A 306 -3.65 -0.32 10.54
CA LEU A 306 -2.59 -1.31 10.52
C LEU A 306 -1.31 -0.83 11.20
N GLY A 307 -1.21 0.44 11.57
CA GLY A 307 -0.02 1.04 12.19
C GLY A 307 1.12 1.31 11.22
N THR A 308 0.87 1.36 9.91
CA THR A 308 1.88 1.69 8.89
C THR A 308 1.99 3.20 8.65
N GLY A 309 3.23 3.65 8.42
CA GLY A 309 3.59 5.05 8.27
C GLY A 309 3.30 5.65 6.89
N ALA A 310 2.12 5.38 6.31
CA ALA A 310 1.78 5.79 4.95
C ALA A 310 1.94 7.29 4.68
N ARG A 311 2.40 7.60 3.47
CA ARG A 311 2.57 8.96 2.94
C ARG A 311 1.74 9.08 1.66
N ILE A 312 1.22 10.27 1.37
CA ILE A 312 0.37 10.51 0.21
C ILE A 312 0.88 11.70 -0.58
N ILE A 313 0.99 11.57 -1.89
CA ILE A 313 1.15 12.69 -2.81
C ILE A 313 -0.10 12.76 -3.70
N THR A 314 -0.76 13.92 -3.78
CA THR A 314 -2.04 14.07 -4.49
C THR A 314 -2.19 15.43 -5.14
N ASP A 315 -3.12 15.52 -6.09
CA ASP A 315 -3.51 16.76 -6.73
C ASP A 315 -4.19 17.74 -5.76
N LEU A 316 -4.17 19.04 -6.11
CA LEU A 316 -4.72 20.12 -5.30
C LEU A 316 -6.24 20.01 -5.11
N ASP A 317 -6.95 19.40 -6.05
CA ASP A 317 -8.42 19.30 -5.98
C ASP A 317 -8.90 18.35 -4.86
N SER A 318 -8.04 17.41 -4.43
CA SER A 318 -8.24 16.57 -3.25
C SER A 318 -8.37 17.37 -1.95
N LEU A 319 -7.90 18.62 -1.92
CA LEU A 319 -8.07 19.51 -0.77
C LEU A 319 -9.54 19.90 -0.53
N PHE A 320 -10.31 20.05 -1.60
CA PHE A 320 -11.66 20.62 -1.53
C PHE A 320 -12.74 19.56 -1.32
N LYS A 321 -12.53 18.34 -1.79
CA LYS A 321 -13.54 17.27 -1.69
C LYS A 321 -12.93 15.88 -1.83
N GLY A 322 -13.63 14.91 -1.24
CA GLY A 322 -13.31 13.49 -1.35
C GLY A 322 -12.96 12.89 0.00
N LYS A 323 -12.81 11.57 0.04
CA LYS A 323 -12.54 10.85 1.29
C LYS A 323 -11.21 11.27 1.93
N LEU A 324 -10.21 11.63 1.11
CA LEU A 324 -8.91 12.07 1.59
C LEU A 324 -9.02 13.35 2.44
N ARG A 325 -9.83 14.33 2.03
CA ARG A 325 -10.10 15.55 2.82
C ARG A 325 -10.64 15.19 4.20
N ASP A 326 -11.65 14.32 4.27
CA ASP A 326 -12.30 13.94 5.53
C ASP A 326 -11.29 13.33 6.51
N VAL A 327 -10.46 12.41 6.00
CA VAL A 327 -9.47 11.68 6.78
C VAL A 327 -8.33 12.60 7.22
N LEU A 328 -7.86 13.47 6.33
CA LEU A 328 -6.84 14.49 6.63
C LEU A 328 -7.32 15.47 7.71
N CYS A 329 -8.58 15.93 7.62
CA CYS A 329 -9.16 16.84 8.60
C CYS A 329 -9.40 16.17 9.97
N ALA A 330 -9.61 14.86 9.99
CA ALA A 330 -9.74 14.06 11.21
C ALA A 330 -8.39 13.72 11.87
N ASP A 331 -7.27 13.87 11.15
CA ASP A 331 -5.94 13.63 11.71
C ASP A 331 -5.59 14.66 12.78
N SER A 332 -5.00 14.20 13.88
CA SER A 332 -4.64 15.05 14.99
C SER A 332 -3.37 15.87 14.75
N ARG A 333 -2.44 15.39 13.91
CA ARG A 333 -1.12 15.99 13.67
C ARG A 333 -1.23 17.42 13.08
N PRO A 334 -2.02 17.69 12.02
CA PRO A 334 -2.22 19.04 11.53
C PRO A 334 -2.73 19.99 12.62
N ARG A 335 -3.69 19.53 13.43
CA ARG A 335 -4.26 20.33 14.52
C ARG A 335 -3.23 20.64 15.59
N LEU A 336 -2.40 19.67 15.98
CA LEU A 336 -1.36 19.86 16.98
C LEU A 336 -0.31 20.86 16.49
N TRP A 337 0.14 20.73 15.25
CA TRP A 337 1.09 21.65 14.63
C TRP A 337 0.53 23.08 14.49
N LEU A 338 -0.70 23.22 14.00
CA LEU A 338 -1.38 24.52 13.86
C LEU A 338 -1.51 25.27 15.19
N ASN A 339 -1.61 24.56 16.31
CA ASN A 339 -1.73 25.18 17.64
C ASN A 339 -0.38 25.53 18.28
N LYS A 340 0.73 25.00 17.74
CA LYS A 340 2.11 25.29 18.15
C LYS A 340 2.78 26.18 17.12
N GLU A 341 3.58 25.60 16.22
CA GLU A 341 4.40 26.27 15.21
C GLU A 341 3.57 27.10 14.23
N GLY A 342 2.37 26.63 13.87
CA GLY A 342 1.52 27.35 12.91
C GLY A 342 1.19 28.78 13.36
N LYS A 343 0.98 29.00 14.67
CA LYS A 343 0.70 30.34 15.22
C LYS A 343 1.91 31.28 15.17
N GLU A 344 3.11 30.74 15.23
CA GLU A 344 4.35 31.52 15.16
C GLU A 344 4.66 31.91 13.72
N LEU A 345 4.43 31.00 12.77
CA LEU A 345 4.70 31.22 11.35
C LEU A 345 3.62 32.04 10.64
N TYR A 346 2.36 31.95 11.07
CA TYR A 346 1.21 32.63 10.45
C TYR A 346 0.31 33.35 11.47
N PRO A 347 0.87 34.26 12.29
CA PRO A 347 0.12 34.97 13.33
C PRO A 347 -1.05 35.76 12.76
N GLU A 348 -0.91 36.37 11.59
CA GLU A 348 -1.94 37.20 10.95
C GLU A 348 -3.20 36.41 10.56
N ILE A 349 -3.10 35.09 10.41
CA ILE A 349 -4.23 34.21 10.06
C ILE A 349 -4.84 33.60 11.33
N LEU A 350 -3.99 33.25 12.30
CA LEU A 350 -4.34 32.35 13.40
C LEU A 350 -4.52 33.03 14.77
N LEU A 351 -3.98 34.24 14.99
CA LEU A 351 -4.14 34.92 16.29
C LEU A 351 -5.61 35.20 16.61
N GLY A 352 -5.99 35.05 17.88
CA GLY A 352 -7.34 35.31 18.37
C GLY A 352 -8.36 34.17 18.13
N ARG A 353 -8.00 33.11 17.40
CA ARG A 353 -8.88 31.95 17.22
C ARG A 353 -8.81 31.02 18.41
N LYS A 354 -9.97 30.72 19.03
CA LYS A 354 -10.07 29.78 20.16
C LYS A 354 -9.91 28.31 19.75
N LYS A 355 -10.39 27.92 18.56
CA LYS A 355 -10.30 26.54 18.05
C LYS A 355 -9.88 26.58 16.58
N ILE A 356 -8.64 26.20 16.30
CA ILE A 356 -8.09 26.12 14.95
C ILE A 356 -8.19 24.67 14.48
N THR A 357 -8.87 24.46 13.35
CA THR A 357 -9.00 23.15 12.70
C THR A 357 -8.67 23.28 11.23
N LEU A 358 -8.13 22.22 10.63
CA LEU A 358 -7.80 22.21 9.21
C LEU A 358 -9.05 22.45 8.35
N ASP A 359 -10.17 21.79 8.69
CA ASP A 359 -11.45 21.97 8.01
C ASP A 359 -11.92 23.44 8.02
N SER A 360 -11.84 24.13 9.17
CA SER A 360 -12.20 25.56 9.24
C SER A 360 -11.32 26.46 8.37
N LEU A 361 -10.04 26.11 8.18
CA LEU A 361 -9.13 26.86 7.32
C LEU A 361 -9.44 26.59 5.84
N ILE A 362 -9.73 25.34 5.48
CA ILE A 362 -10.16 24.97 4.12
C ILE A 362 -11.47 25.67 3.76
N GLN A 363 -12.47 25.66 4.63
CA GLN A 363 -13.73 26.38 4.39
C GLN A 363 -13.53 27.89 4.21
N GLN A 364 -12.61 28.48 4.98
CA GLN A 364 -12.24 29.89 4.80
C GLN A 364 -11.56 30.12 3.44
N LEU A 365 -10.65 29.24 3.03
CA LEU A 365 -9.99 29.30 1.72
C LEU A 365 -11.04 29.23 0.60
N GLU A 366 -11.98 28.29 0.68
CA GLU A 366 -13.09 28.16 -0.27
C GLU A 366 -13.91 29.45 -0.37
N GLY A 367 -14.27 30.06 0.76
CA GLY A 367 -14.99 31.34 0.79
C GLY A 367 -14.23 32.49 0.14
N LEU A 368 -12.92 32.59 0.39
CA LEU A 368 -12.05 33.59 -0.24
C LEU A 368 -11.95 33.38 -1.76
N LEU A 369 -11.75 32.13 -2.19
CA LEU A 369 -11.71 31.76 -3.60
C LEU A 369 -13.02 32.15 -4.30
N ILE A 370 -14.18 31.79 -3.75
CA ILE A 370 -15.48 32.16 -4.34
C ILE A 370 -15.63 33.68 -4.46
N GLN A 371 -15.27 34.43 -3.42
CA GLN A 371 -15.35 35.90 -3.43
C GLN A 371 -14.44 36.52 -4.48
N ILE A 372 -13.19 36.05 -4.59
CA ILE A 372 -12.23 36.55 -5.57
C ILE A 372 -12.66 36.15 -6.98
N GLY A 373 -13.11 34.92 -7.21
CA GLY A 373 -13.55 34.44 -8.51
C GLY A 373 -14.71 35.24 -9.10
N ARG A 374 -15.66 35.68 -8.26
CA ARG A 374 -16.75 36.59 -8.69
C ARG A 374 -16.26 37.98 -9.11
N ALA A 375 -15.13 38.43 -8.57
CA ALA A 375 -14.51 39.67 -8.98
C ALA A 375 -13.69 39.49 -10.26
N VAL A 376 -12.92 38.39 -10.35
CA VAL A 376 -12.11 38.03 -11.52
C VAL A 376 -12.97 37.90 -12.79
N SER A 377 -14.14 37.27 -12.71
CA SER A 377 -15.03 37.10 -13.87
C SER A 377 -15.56 38.41 -14.47
N LYS A 378 -15.41 39.53 -13.77
CA LYS A 378 -15.85 40.87 -14.21
C LYS A 378 -14.69 41.76 -14.69
N ILE A 379 -13.46 41.28 -14.60
CA ILE A 379 -12.28 42.03 -15.02
C ILE A 379 -12.21 42.05 -16.54
N ASN A 380 -11.76 43.18 -17.09
CA ASN A 380 -11.30 43.25 -18.46
C ASN A 380 -9.81 43.64 -18.46
N SER A 381 -9.00 42.97 -19.27
CA SER A 381 -7.55 43.18 -19.33
C SER A 381 -7.07 43.10 -20.77
N ARG A 382 -6.06 43.91 -21.11
CA ARG A 382 -5.33 43.82 -22.38
C ARG A 382 -4.18 42.81 -22.33
N ASN A 383 -3.85 42.28 -21.15
CA ASN A 383 -2.83 41.26 -20.99
C ASN A 383 -3.41 39.90 -21.37
N HIS A 384 -2.80 39.22 -22.34
CA HIS A 384 -3.28 37.96 -22.89
C HIS A 384 -3.38 36.83 -21.84
N GLU A 385 -2.42 36.72 -20.91
CA GLU A 385 -2.43 35.69 -19.86
C GLU A 385 -3.58 35.92 -18.87
N VAL A 386 -3.80 37.19 -18.47
CA VAL A 386 -4.93 37.55 -17.60
C VAL A 386 -6.25 37.33 -18.32
N GLN A 387 -6.31 37.62 -19.63
CA GLN A 387 -7.51 37.43 -20.43
C GLN A 387 -7.86 35.93 -20.57
N ASP A 388 -6.88 35.06 -20.86
CA ASP A 388 -7.10 33.60 -20.90
C ASP A 388 -7.62 33.08 -19.56
N PHE A 389 -6.99 33.48 -18.46
CA PHE A 389 -7.42 33.11 -17.12
C PHE A 389 -8.85 33.59 -16.81
N VAL A 390 -9.17 34.85 -17.08
CA VAL A 390 -10.53 35.41 -16.87
C VAL A 390 -11.56 34.69 -17.73
N GLN A 391 -11.23 34.36 -18.99
CA GLN A 391 -12.11 33.60 -19.88
C GLN A 391 -12.39 32.19 -19.36
N ARG A 392 -11.37 31.47 -18.87
CA ARG A 392 -11.56 30.15 -18.23
C ARG A 392 -12.46 30.23 -17.00
N ILE A 393 -12.23 31.21 -16.14
CA ILE A 393 -13.10 31.48 -14.98
C ILE A 393 -14.54 31.80 -15.43
N GLY A 394 -14.70 32.62 -16.47
CA GLY A 394 -15.99 32.95 -17.07
C GLY A 394 -16.73 31.75 -17.67
N PHE A 395 -16.00 30.78 -18.25
CA PHE A 395 -16.58 29.54 -18.77
C PHE A 395 -17.25 28.72 -17.66
N PHE A 396 -16.63 28.61 -16.48
CA PHE A 396 -17.27 27.94 -15.33
C PHE A 396 -18.60 28.60 -14.96
N TYR A 397 -18.67 29.94 -14.90
CA TYR A 397 -19.92 30.67 -14.65
C TYR A 397 -20.97 30.56 -15.75
N SER A 398 -20.56 30.19 -16.96
CA SER A 398 -21.46 29.98 -18.10
C SER A 398 -22.02 28.54 -18.16
N SER A 399 -21.38 27.60 -17.46
CA SER A 399 -21.79 26.19 -17.41
C SER A 399 -22.97 25.95 -16.47
N ARG A 400 -23.84 24.97 -16.76
CA ARG A 400 -25.03 24.66 -15.93
C ARG A 400 -24.61 24.06 -14.58
N GLY A 401 -24.67 24.85 -13.52
CA GLY A 401 -24.44 24.38 -12.14
C GLY A 401 -24.04 25.52 -11.20
N LYS A 402 -23.95 25.23 -9.89
CA LYS A 402 -23.31 26.15 -8.94
C LYS A 402 -21.80 26.01 -9.06
N VAL A 403 -21.14 27.03 -9.60
CA VAL A 403 -19.68 27.06 -9.77
C VAL A 403 -18.95 26.88 -8.44
N GLU A 404 -19.57 27.34 -7.36
CA GLU A 404 -19.03 27.22 -6.00
C GLU A 404 -18.82 25.76 -5.55
N ASP A 405 -19.52 24.80 -6.17
CA ASP A 405 -19.43 23.38 -5.84
C ASP A 405 -18.37 22.63 -6.67
N LEU A 406 -17.73 23.29 -7.64
CA LEU A 406 -16.73 22.69 -8.53
C LEU A 406 -15.33 22.79 -7.94
N ASP A 407 -14.74 21.64 -7.61
CA ASP A 407 -13.35 21.56 -7.11
C ASP A 407 -12.35 22.09 -8.15
N THR A 408 -12.57 21.75 -9.43
CA THR A 408 -11.75 22.26 -10.54
C THR A 408 -11.77 23.78 -10.63
N PHE A 409 -12.90 24.43 -10.36
CA PHE A 409 -12.96 25.90 -10.34
C PHE A 409 -12.08 26.47 -9.22
N LYS A 410 -12.15 25.89 -8.02
CA LYS A 410 -11.35 26.30 -6.86
C LYS A 410 -9.86 26.10 -7.13
N THR A 411 -9.49 24.98 -7.75
CA THR A 411 -8.12 24.68 -8.19
C THR A 411 -7.62 25.69 -9.21
N VAL A 412 -8.34 25.90 -10.32
CA VAL A 412 -7.96 26.85 -11.38
C VAL A 412 -7.81 28.26 -10.83
N LEU A 413 -8.75 28.70 -9.99
CA LEU A 413 -8.65 30.03 -9.39
C LEU A 413 -7.43 30.12 -8.48
N SER A 414 -7.17 29.11 -7.65
CA SER A 414 -5.97 29.09 -6.80
C SER A 414 -4.68 29.15 -7.62
N GLN A 415 -4.60 28.41 -8.73
CA GLN A 415 -3.43 28.43 -9.63
C GLN A 415 -3.23 29.84 -10.20
N GLY A 416 -4.30 30.48 -10.70
CA GLY A 416 -4.20 31.80 -11.30
C GLY A 416 -3.86 32.90 -10.31
N LEU A 417 -4.26 32.77 -9.04
CA LEU A 417 -3.84 33.72 -8.01
C LEU A 417 -2.34 33.63 -7.71
N GLU A 418 -1.74 32.44 -7.79
CA GLU A 418 -0.30 32.27 -7.62
C GLU A 418 0.49 32.73 -8.85
N LEU A 419 0.04 32.36 -10.05
CA LEU A 419 0.72 32.68 -11.30
C LEU A 419 0.59 34.16 -11.69
N LEU A 420 -0.58 34.77 -11.44
CA LEU A 420 -0.93 36.11 -11.93
C LEU A 420 -1.21 37.10 -10.79
N GLY A 421 -0.93 36.76 -9.53
CA GLY A 421 -1.26 37.57 -8.35
C GLY A 421 -0.93 39.05 -8.53
N ASP A 422 0.31 39.38 -8.87
CA ASP A 422 0.77 40.78 -9.04
C ASP A 422 0.05 41.51 -10.19
N LYS A 423 -0.28 40.78 -11.27
CA LYS A 423 -0.99 41.32 -12.43
C LYS A 423 -2.49 41.53 -12.12
N LEU A 424 -3.08 40.64 -11.33
CA LEU A 424 -4.49 40.67 -10.93
C LEU A 424 -4.77 41.73 -9.86
N VAL A 425 -3.84 41.95 -8.93
CA VAL A 425 -3.97 42.92 -7.83
C VAL A 425 -4.36 44.30 -8.36
N ASN A 426 -3.75 44.76 -9.45
CA ASN A 426 -4.04 46.08 -10.03
C ASN A 426 -5.41 46.19 -10.71
N LEU A 427 -5.97 45.06 -11.16
CA LEU A 427 -7.24 45.00 -11.90
C LEU A 427 -8.44 44.67 -11.00
N LEU A 428 -8.20 44.10 -9.82
CA LEU A 428 -9.23 43.74 -8.86
C LEU A 428 -9.75 44.95 -8.06
N PRO A 429 -11.05 44.95 -7.67
CA PRO A 429 -11.59 45.92 -6.72
C PRO A 429 -10.82 45.89 -5.39
N GLU A 430 -10.75 47.03 -4.69
CA GLU A 430 -9.95 47.19 -3.47
C GLU A 430 -10.23 46.11 -2.41
N LYS A 431 -11.50 45.73 -2.23
CA LYS A 431 -11.91 44.65 -1.32
C LYS A 431 -11.28 43.31 -1.70
N SER A 432 -11.35 42.91 -2.97
CA SER A 432 -10.79 41.63 -3.44
C SER A 432 -9.26 41.66 -3.51
N ARG A 433 -8.67 42.81 -3.82
CA ARG A 433 -7.23 43.03 -3.86
C ARG A 433 -6.55 42.67 -2.54
N LYS A 434 -7.12 43.11 -1.42
CA LYS A 434 -6.60 42.81 -0.06
C LYS A 434 -6.70 41.32 0.30
N LEU A 435 -7.59 40.58 -0.36
CA LEU A 435 -7.82 39.15 -0.08
C LEU A 435 -6.85 38.23 -0.83
N VAL A 436 -6.26 38.66 -1.96
CA VAL A 436 -5.36 37.80 -2.75
C VAL A 436 -4.14 37.33 -1.94
N PRO A 437 -3.36 38.20 -1.26
CA PRO A 437 -2.21 37.75 -0.47
C PRO A 437 -2.61 36.91 0.74
N LEU A 438 -3.80 37.14 1.30
CA LEU A 438 -4.35 36.32 2.38
C LEU A 438 -4.70 34.92 1.89
N CYS A 439 -5.29 34.81 0.69
CA CYS A 439 -5.65 33.54 0.07
C CYS A 439 -4.42 32.66 -0.19
N ILE A 440 -3.36 33.25 -0.78
CA ILE A 440 -2.09 32.54 -1.07
C ILE A 440 -1.43 32.04 0.21
N ARG A 441 -1.32 32.91 1.24
CA ARG A 441 -0.75 32.52 2.53
C ARG A 441 -1.58 31.47 3.27
N LEU A 442 -2.91 31.59 3.23
CA LEU A 442 -3.81 30.60 3.83
C LEU A 442 -3.65 29.24 3.16
N LYS A 443 -3.55 29.19 1.83
CA LYS A 443 -3.25 27.95 1.10
C LYS A 443 -1.91 27.37 1.56
N SER A 444 -0.84 28.16 1.58
CA SER A 444 0.49 27.71 2.02
C SER A 444 0.46 27.11 3.44
N LEU A 445 -0.24 27.77 4.37
CA LEU A 445 -0.46 27.26 5.73
C LEU A 445 -1.19 25.91 5.74
N ILE A 446 -2.25 25.77 4.94
CA ILE A 446 -3.05 24.53 4.85
C ILE A 446 -2.20 23.39 4.27
N LEU A 447 -1.44 23.64 3.20
CA LEU A 447 -0.56 22.64 2.60
C LEU A 447 0.49 22.18 3.60
N ARG A 448 1.13 23.11 4.32
CA ARG A 448 2.13 22.78 5.33
C ARG A 448 1.53 21.99 6.50
N ALA A 449 0.34 22.35 6.96
CA ALA A 449 -0.37 21.58 7.97
C ALA A 449 -0.72 20.16 7.48
N GLY A 450 -0.97 19.98 6.18
CA GLY A 450 -1.17 18.67 5.57
C GLY A 450 0.09 17.81 5.54
N GLU A 451 1.27 18.42 5.32
CA GLU A 451 2.56 17.71 5.34
C GLU A 451 2.81 17.02 6.71
N GLU A 452 2.34 17.61 7.82
CA GLU A 452 2.42 16.99 9.16
C GLU A 452 1.59 15.71 9.30
N ALA A 453 0.51 15.60 8.52
CA ALA A 453 -0.25 14.36 8.37
C ALA A 453 0.39 13.38 7.38
N ARG A 454 1.57 13.70 6.81
CA ARG A 454 2.21 12.98 5.70
C ARG A 454 1.37 12.99 4.41
N VAL A 455 0.60 14.06 4.20
CA VAL A 455 -0.17 14.28 2.98
C VAL A 455 0.39 15.50 2.25
N TYR A 456 1.08 15.25 1.15
CA TYR A 456 1.78 16.23 0.33
C TYR A 456 0.92 16.56 -0.89
N ILE A 457 0.24 17.71 -0.83
CA ILE A 457 -0.65 18.15 -1.91
C ILE A 457 0.16 19.01 -2.89
N LEU A 458 0.10 18.70 -4.19
CA LEU A 458 0.82 19.42 -5.23
C LEU A 458 0.35 20.89 -5.32
N PRO A 459 1.21 21.87 -4.99
CA PRO A 459 0.79 23.28 -4.96
C PRO A 459 0.29 23.80 -6.30
N ARG A 460 0.87 23.35 -7.43
CA ARG A 460 0.50 23.83 -8.77
C ARG A 460 -0.76 23.20 -9.34
N GLY A 461 -1.48 22.33 -8.63
CA GLY A 461 -2.65 21.64 -9.17
C GLY A 461 -2.40 20.14 -9.25
N CYS A 462 -2.18 19.63 -10.46
CA CYS A 462 -1.77 18.25 -10.72
C CYS A 462 -0.36 18.15 -11.33
N ILE A 463 0.14 16.92 -11.48
CA ILE A 463 1.52 16.66 -11.93
C ILE A 463 1.84 17.28 -13.30
N GLU A 464 0.87 17.34 -14.21
CA GLU A 464 1.11 17.84 -15.56
C GLU A 464 1.45 19.34 -15.61
N HIS A 465 1.15 20.12 -14.55
CA HIS A 465 1.59 21.52 -14.45
C HIS A 465 3.06 21.68 -14.07
N TYR A 466 3.74 20.57 -13.76
CA TYR A 466 5.19 20.53 -13.54
C TYR A 466 5.94 20.12 -14.81
N TYR A 467 5.24 19.77 -15.89
CA TYR A 467 5.87 19.33 -17.11
C TYR A 467 6.62 20.48 -17.80
N THR A 468 7.82 20.19 -18.31
CA THR A 468 8.70 21.16 -18.95
C THR A 468 8.56 21.13 -20.47
N GLN A 469 8.21 19.98 -21.04
CA GLN A 469 8.13 19.81 -22.50
C GLN A 469 6.88 20.43 -23.10
N THR A 470 5.79 20.46 -22.33
CA THR A 470 4.57 21.13 -22.74
C THR A 470 4.05 21.99 -21.61
N ARG A 471 3.91 23.30 -21.88
CA ARG A 471 3.36 24.25 -20.91
C ARG A 471 1.85 24.05 -20.77
N VAL A 472 1.43 23.57 -19.61
CA VAL A 472 0.02 23.51 -19.20
C VAL A 472 -0.16 24.38 -17.96
N GLU A 473 -1.04 25.37 -18.04
CA GLU A 473 -1.19 26.37 -16.96
C GLU A 473 -2.36 26.08 -16.01
N TYR A 474 -3.48 25.59 -16.55
CA TYR A 474 -4.70 25.37 -15.77
C TYR A 474 -5.48 24.14 -16.23
N MET A 475 -6.25 23.56 -15.31
CA MET A 475 -7.24 22.52 -15.57
C MET A 475 -8.48 23.03 -16.35
N PRO A 476 -9.29 22.13 -16.96
CA PRO A 476 -9.02 20.70 -17.18
C PRO A 476 -7.98 20.48 -18.28
N ILE A 477 -7.22 19.40 -18.17
CA ILE A 477 -6.12 19.09 -19.10
C ILE A 477 -6.61 18.09 -20.15
N SER A 478 -6.48 18.46 -21.43
CA SER A 478 -6.75 17.57 -22.56
C SER A 478 -5.50 16.83 -23.00
N GLY A 479 -5.63 15.57 -23.40
CA GLY A 479 -4.53 14.80 -23.99
C GLY A 479 -3.43 14.40 -23.01
N LYS A 480 -3.79 14.14 -21.74
CA LYS A 480 -2.88 13.75 -20.65
C LYS A 480 -1.88 12.67 -21.06
N ASP A 481 -2.32 11.66 -21.80
CA ASP A 481 -1.49 10.55 -22.27
C ASP A 481 -0.31 11.01 -23.15
N LYS A 482 -0.59 11.88 -24.14
CA LYS A 482 0.44 12.44 -25.02
C LYS A 482 1.43 13.31 -24.24
N LEU A 483 0.92 14.13 -23.31
CA LEU A 483 1.74 15.00 -22.47
C LEU A 483 2.70 14.17 -21.61
N PHE A 484 2.18 13.12 -20.97
CA PHE A 484 2.96 12.20 -20.16
C PHE A 484 4.06 11.51 -20.96
N HIS A 485 3.76 10.99 -22.16
CA HIS A 485 4.78 10.31 -22.98
C HIS A 485 5.93 11.22 -23.39
N GLN A 486 5.62 12.46 -23.80
CA GLN A 486 6.64 13.46 -24.14
C GLN A 486 7.51 13.79 -22.94
N GLU A 487 6.89 14.00 -21.77
CA GLU A 487 7.61 14.32 -20.55
C GLU A 487 8.48 13.14 -20.07
N ARG A 488 7.93 11.93 -20.09
CA ARG A 488 8.63 10.71 -19.68
C ARG A 488 9.90 10.48 -20.51
N ASP A 489 9.79 10.60 -21.82
CA ASP A 489 10.93 10.39 -22.72
C ASP A 489 12.02 11.45 -22.47
N TYR A 490 11.61 12.69 -22.14
CA TYR A 490 12.53 13.72 -21.70
C TYR A 490 13.20 13.37 -20.36
N LEU A 491 12.43 13.04 -19.32
CA LEU A 491 12.96 12.70 -17.98
C LEU A 491 14.01 11.58 -18.02
N ILE A 492 13.80 10.56 -18.86
CA ILE A 492 14.74 9.43 -19.04
C ILE A 492 16.02 9.88 -19.76
N SER A 493 15.93 10.85 -20.66
CA SER A 493 17.07 11.34 -21.46
C SER A 493 17.99 12.32 -20.74
N GLN A 494 17.53 12.92 -19.63
CA GLN A 494 18.23 14.03 -18.99
C GLN A 494 19.20 13.60 -17.89
N SER A 495 20.16 14.48 -17.62
CA SER A 495 21.13 14.29 -16.53
C SER A 495 20.52 14.60 -15.16
N PRO A 496 21.01 13.98 -14.06
CA PRO A 496 20.52 14.26 -12.72
C PRO A 496 20.63 15.74 -12.31
N LYS A 497 21.64 16.45 -12.85
CA LYS A 497 21.82 17.88 -12.60
C LYS A 497 20.70 18.70 -13.24
N THR A 498 20.39 18.44 -14.52
CA THR A 498 19.30 19.10 -15.25
C THR A 498 17.97 18.88 -14.55
N LEU A 499 17.69 17.63 -14.14
CA LEU A 499 16.45 17.29 -13.44
C LEU A 499 16.30 18.06 -12.12
N ARG A 500 17.38 18.25 -11.35
CA ARG A 500 17.37 19.06 -10.12
C ARG A 500 17.07 20.54 -10.38
N GLU A 501 17.51 21.07 -11.52
CA GLU A 501 17.28 22.47 -11.90
C GLU A 501 15.84 22.69 -12.40
N GLU A 502 15.28 21.72 -13.12
CA GLU A 502 13.98 21.87 -13.78
C GLU A 502 12.78 21.38 -12.95
N TYR A 503 12.96 20.39 -12.08
CA TYR A 503 11.90 19.84 -11.23
C TYR A 503 12.13 20.02 -9.71
N PRO A 504 12.62 21.18 -9.22
CA PRO A 504 13.00 21.34 -7.82
C PRO A 504 11.82 21.13 -6.85
N GLU A 505 10.61 21.51 -7.26
CA GLU A 505 9.41 21.34 -6.43
C GLU A 505 8.98 19.86 -6.32
N LEU A 506 8.95 19.11 -7.43
CA LEU A 506 8.61 17.68 -7.38
C LEU A 506 9.66 16.90 -6.59
N ILE A 507 10.94 17.24 -6.77
CA ILE A 507 12.05 16.64 -6.03
C ILE A 507 11.94 16.95 -4.54
N GLY A 508 11.63 18.19 -4.17
CA GLY A 508 11.43 18.56 -2.77
C GLY A 508 10.24 17.84 -2.13
N ILE A 509 9.14 17.66 -2.88
CA ILE A 509 7.97 16.92 -2.40
C ILE A 509 8.29 15.44 -2.19
N ILE A 510 8.91 14.79 -3.18
CA ILE A 510 9.24 13.35 -3.08
C ILE A 510 10.29 13.10 -1.98
N GLN A 511 11.28 13.98 -1.81
CA GLN A 511 12.25 13.87 -0.71
C GLN A 511 11.57 13.94 0.65
N LYS A 512 10.73 14.96 0.88
CA LYS A 512 9.95 15.05 2.12
C LYS A 512 9.03 13.85 2.34
N ALA A 513 8.56 13.23 1.26
CA ALA A 513 7.71 12.05 1.30
C ALA A 513 8.50 10.73 1.35
N LEU A 514 9.84 10.75 1.37
CA LEU A 514 10.67 9.58 1.57
C LEU A 514 11.41 9.64 2.92
N ASP A 515 11.71 10.86 3.39
CA ASP A 515 12.07 11.14 4.78
C ASP A 515 10.95 10.68 5.74
#